data_AF-A0A350YTH3-F1
#
_entry.id   AF-A0A350YTH3-F1
#
_cell.length_a   1.000
_cell.length_b   1.000
_cell.length_c   1.000
_cell.angle_alpha   90.00
_cell.angle_beta   90.00
_cell.angle_gamma   90.00
#
_symmetry.space_group_name_H-M   'P 1'
#
loop_
_entity.id
_entity.type
_entity.pdbx_description
1 polymer ?
#
loop_
_entity_poly.entity_id
_entity_poly.type
_entity_poly.pdbx_seq_one_letter_code
_entity_poly.pdbx_strand_id
1 'polypeptide(L)'
;MKKYIMLLLILAAGCSPQKKGEQKSESSMLSINDATITSLTESIMAEKPGADKQLLEKGLRHAASLWRSEDGTATEFSDFVKASYIADPAKRKEVFLKISNFFESLSGNFNEITLDLRKNLDEATGEIDDVDRMFGTYSPGSHLSDDLYSNKIAFYIALNFPYYSLEEKETKGPSWSREEWAMARMGDMFVSRVPAELS
;
A
#
# COMPACT_ATOMS: atom_id res chain seq x y z
N MET A 1 23.27 -66.75 13.42
CA MET A 1 22.20 -67.23 14.33
C MET A 1 21.64 -66.00 15.05
N LYS A 2 20.38 -65.58 15.01
CA LYS A 2 19.11 -66.10 14.49
C LYS A 2 18.39 -64.91 13.82
N LYS A 3 17.77 -65.20 12.66
CA LYS A 3 16.79 -64.35 12.00
C LYS A 3 15.50 -64.35 12.83
N TYR A 4 14.87 -63.19 13.02
CA TYR A 4 13.43 -63.12 13.23
C TYR A 4 12.84 -62.06 12.30
N ILE A 5 12.24 -62.61 11.25
CA ILE A 5 11.26 -61.99 10.37
C ILE A 5 9.97 -61.95 11.19
N MET A 6 9.37 -60.77 11.36
CA MET A 6 7.95 -60.68 11.69
C MET A 6 7.30 -59.71 10.72
N LEU A 7 6.64 -60.33 9.74
CA LEU A 7 5.73 -59.75 8.77
C LEU A 7 4.39 -59.53 9.48
N LEU A 8 3.81 -58.33 9.42
CA LEU A 8 2.41 -58.12 9.77
C LEU A 8 1.74 -57.18 8.75
N LEU A 9 0.54 -57.60 8.36
CA LEU A 9 -0.24 -57.14 7.22
C LEU A 9 -0.84 -55.73 7.35
N ILE A 10 -1.10 -55.18 6.17
CA ILE A 10 -1.69 -53.89 5.79
C ILE A 10 -3.11 -53.70 6.33
N LEU A 11 -3.42 -52.49 6.78
CA LEU A 11 -4.75 -51.88 6.69
C LEU A 11 -4.63 -50.48 6.07
N ALA A 12 -5.10 -50.35 4.84
CA ALA A 12 -5.31 -49.09 4.14
C ALA A 12 -6.74 -48.63 4.40
N ALA A 13 -6.94 -47.42 4.90
CA ALA A 13 -8.09 -46.54 4.62
C ALA A 13 -8.00 -45.28 5.49
N GLY A 14 -8.03 -44.11 4.87
CA GLY A 14 -8.25 -42.85 5.60
C GLY A 14 -7.42 -41.66 5.18
N CYS A 15 -7.19 -41.45 3.87
CA CYS A 15 -6.99 -40.09 3.39
C CYS A 15 -8.30 -39.33 3.64
N SER A 16 -8.39 -38.61 4.76
CA SER A 16 -9.39 -37.55 4.88
C SER A 16 -9.12 -36.52 3.79
N PRO A 17 -10.11 -36.13 2.98
CA PRO A 17 -9.97 -34.96 2.15
C PRO A 17 -9.85 -33.77 3.11
N GLN A 18 -8.64 -33.23 3.19
CA GLN A 18 -8.41 -31.91 3.75
C GLN A 18 -9.34 -30.99 2.98
N LYS A 19 -10.39 -30.49 3.66
CA LYS A 19 -11.25 -29.44 3.12
C LYS A 19 -10.30 -28.36 2.64
N LYS A 20 -10.24 -28.16 1.32
CA LYS A 20 -9.68 -26.95 0.72
C LYS A 20 -10.33 -25.82 1.50
N GLY A 21 -9.55 -25.15 2.34
CA GLY A 21 -9.92 -23.85 2.84
C GLY A 21 -10.35 -23.05 1.64
N GLU A 22 -11.56 -22.51 1.71
CA GLU A 22 -12.11 -21.62 0.70
C GLU A 22 -11.00 -20.65 0.29
N GLN A 23 -10.65 -20.65 -0.99
CA GLN A 23 -9.99 -19.49 -1.57
C GLN A 23 -10.96 -18.33 -1.36
N LYS A 24 -10.78 -17.59 -0.27
CA LYS A 24 -11.31 -16.24 -0.17
C LYS A 24 -10.78 -15.54 -1.40
N SER A 25 -11.72 -15.20 -2.28
CA SER A 25 -11.52 -14.45 -3.52
C SER A 25 -10.41 -13.44 -3.32
N GLU A 26 -9.37 -13.51 -4.14
CA GLU A 26 -8.59 -12.32 -4.48
C GLU A 26 -9.62 -11.20 -4.70
N SER A 27 -9.57 -10.12 -3.92
CA SER A 27 -10.41 -8.95 -4.14
C SER A 27 -10.31 -8.66 -5.64
N SER A 28 -11.43 -8.82 -6.35
CA SER A 28 -11.42 -8.89 -7.81
C SER A 28 -10.86 -7.56 -8.32
N MET A 29 -9.62 -7.59 -8.82
CA MET A 29 -9.01 -6.43 -9.43
C MET A 29 -9.95 -5.93 -10.52
N LEU A 30 -10.50 -4.73 -10.34
CA LEU A 30 -11.09 -4.02 -11.45
C LEU A 30 -9.94 -3.59 -12.35
N SER A 31 -9.85 -4.19 -13.54
CA SER A 31 -8.85 -3.80 -14.52
C SER A 31 -9.26 -2.48 -15.15
N ILE A 32 -8.68 -1.38 -14.68
CA ILE A 32 -8.66 -0.12 -15.45
C ILE A 32 -7.80 -0.39 -16.69
N ASN A 33 -8.43 -0.42 -17.86
CA ASN A 33 -7.75 -0.81 -19.09
C ASN A 33 -6.91 0.34 -19.68
N ASP A 34 -5.97 0.00 -20.57
CA ASP A 34 -5.10 0.98 -21.23
C ASP A 34 -5.89 2.04 -22.02
N ALA A 35 -7.04 1.69 -22.61
CA ALA A 35 -7.85 2.66 -23.35
C ALA A 35 -8.39 3.77 -22.44
N THR A 36 -8.80 3.43 -21.21
CA THR A 36 -9.20 4.41 -20.19
C THR A 36 -8.03 5.31 -19.81
N ILE A 37 -6.83 4.76 -19.62
CA ILE A 37 -5.62 5.54 -19.30
C ILE A 37 -5.27 6.51 -20.43
N THR A 38 -5.27 6.04 -21.68
CA THR A 38 -5.01 6.89 -22.86
C THR A 38 -6.04 8.01 -22.96
N SER A 39 -7.33 7.69 -22.83
CA SER A 39 -8.40 8.69 -22.90
C SER A 39 -8.30 9.73 -21.78
N LEU A 40 -7.99 9.32 -20.55
CA LEU A 40 -7.79 10.24 -19.43
C LEU A 40 -6.56 11.13 -19.63
N THR A 41 -5.48 10.57 -20.17
CA THR A 41 -4.27 11.33 -20.49
C THR A 41 -4.60 12.45 -21.48
N GLU A 42 -5.27 12.13 -22.58
CA GLU A 42 -5.67 13.11 -23.60
C GLU A 42 -6.62 14.18 -23.04
N SER A 43 -7.64 13.76 -22.27
CA SER A 43 -8.60 14.68 -21.63
C SER A 43 -7.89 15.66 -20.69
N ILE A 44 -7.00 15.18 -19.82
CA ILE A 44 -6.28 16.02 -18.86
C ILE A 44 -5.30 16.95 -19.58
N MET A 45 -4.57 16.46 -20.59
CA MET A 45 -3.64 17.30 -21.35
C MET A 45 -4.38 18.43 -22.09
N ALA A 46 -5.60 18.19 -22.56
CA ALA A 46 -6.45 19.21 -23.19
C ALA A 46 -6.95 20.25 -22.17
N GLU A 47 -7.36 19.81 -20.97
CA GLU A 47 -7.86 20.69 -19.91
C GLU A 47 -6.76 21.45 -19.16
N LYS A 48 -5.56 20.87 -19.07
CA LYS A 48 -4.42 21.36 -18.28
C LYS A 48 -3.15 21.38 -19.15
N PRO A 49 -2.96 22.38 -20.04
CA PRO A 49 -1.85 22.42 -21.00
C PRO A 49 -0.44 22.43 -20.39
N GLY A 50 -0.30 22.77 -19.10
CA GLY A 50 0.96 22.73 -18.36
C GLY A 50 1.30 21.37 -17.73
N ALA A 51 0.47 20.34 -17.94
CA ALA A 51 0.72 19.02 -17.41
C ALA A 51 1.91 18.33 -18.10
N ASP A 52 2.75 17.67 -17.30
CA ASP A 52 3.76 16.75 -17.82
C ASP A 52 3.08 15.42 -18.20
N LYS A 53 3.09 15.10 -19.50
CA LYS A 53 2.45 13.90 -20.04
C LYS A 53 3.07 12.61 -19.47
N GLN A 54 4.39 12.53 -19.34
CA GLN A 54 5.06 11.32 -18.86
C GLN A 54 4.75 11.08 -17.39
N LEU A 55 4.76 12.15 -16.58
CA LEU A 55 4.41 12.07 -15.18
C LEU A 55 2.93 11.71 -14.98
N LEU A 56 2.03 12.31 -15.76
CA LEU A 56 0.61 11.99 -15.75
C LEU A 56 0.36 10.51 -16.07
N GLU A 57 0.90 10.00 -17.18
CA GLU A 57 0.74 8.60 -17.57
C GLU A 57 1.25 7.66 -16.48
N LYS A 58 2.39 7.99 -15.86
CA LYS A 58 2.95 7.20 -14.76
C LYS A 58 2.07 7.22 -13.51
N GLY A 59 1.54 8.39 -13.14
CA GLY A 59 0.60 8.56 -12.04
C GLY A 59 -0.71 7.80 -12.25
N LEU A 60 -1.28 7.89 -13.45
CA LEU A 60 -2.49 7.16 -13.83
C LEU A 60 -2.28 5.64 -13.72
N ARG A 61 -1.16 5.13 -14.26
CA ARG A 61 -0.82 3.70 -14.20
C ARG A 61 -0.61 3.22 -12.77
N HIS A 62 0.04 4.04 -11.94
CA HIS A 62 0.26 3.72 -10.53
C HIS A 62 -1.06 3.69 -9.75
N ALA A 63 -1.91 4.72 -9.87
CA ALA A 63 -3.21 4.71 -9.20
C ALA A 63 -4.10 3.56 -9.68
N ALA A 64 -4.11 3.28 -10.99
CA ALA A 64 -4.86 2.19 -11.59
C ALA A 64 -4.42 0.80 -11.11
N SER A 65 -3.11 0.56 -10.91
CA SER A 65 -2.61 -0.74 -10.44
C SER A 65 -3.04 -1.07 -9.01
N LEU A 66 -3.38 -0.05 -8.22
CA LEU A 66 -3.82 -0.18 -6.84
C LEU A 66 -5.34 -0.26 -6.68
N TRP A 67 -6.10 0.13 -7.72
CA TRP A 67 -7.56 0.22 -7.67
C TRP A 67 -8.21 -1.16 -7.66
N ARG A 68 -9.23 -1.35 -6.83
CA ARG A 68 -9.97 -2.60 -6.63
C ARG A 68 -11.47 -2.35 -6.75
N SER A 69 -12.25 -3.42 -6.81
CA SER A 69 -13.72 -3.33 -6.89
C SER A 69 -14.36 -2.56 -5.74
N GLU A 70 -13.82 -2.70 -4.53
CA GLU A 70 -14.25 -1.96 -3.33
C GLU A 70 -13.96 -0.45 -3.41
N ASP A 71 -13.07 -0.01 -4.31
CA ASP A 71 -12.72 1.40 -4.42
C ASP A 71 -13.68 2.21 -5.28
N GLY A 72 -14.43 1.53 -6.15
CA GLY A 72 -15.37 2.16 -7.07
C GLY A 72 -15.18 1.68 -8.51
N THR A 73 -16.09 2.09 -9.36
CA THR A 73 -16.16 1.79 -10.79
C THR A 73 -15.06 2.51 -11.59
N ALA A 74 -14.88 2.10 -12.85
CA ALA A 74 -13.97 2.80 -13.78
C ALA A 74 -14.38 4.26 -14.04
N THR A 75 -15.68 4.57 -13.95
CA THR A 75 -16.20 5.94 -14.04
C THR A 75 -15.77 6.76 -12.81
N GLU A 76 -15.95 6.21 -11.60
CA GLU A 76 -15.51 6.88 -10.37
C GLU A 76 -13.99 7.07 -10.31
N PHE A 77 -13.21 6.12 -10.83
CA PHE A 77 -11.76 6.29 -11.03
C PHE A 77 -11.46 7.48 -11.96
N SER A 78 -12.17 7.57 -13.09
CA SER A 78 -11.99 8.64 -14.07
C SER A 78 -12.33 10.01 -13.48
N ASP A 79 -13.41 10.11 -12.71
CA ASP A 79 -13.85 11.34 -12.04
C ASP A 79 -12.86 11.75 -10.96
N PHE A 80 -12.40 10.79 -10.15
CA PHE A 80 -11.37 11.00 -9.14
C PHE A 80 -10.09 11.59 -9.76
N VAL A 81 -9.62 10.99 -10.86
CA VAL A 81 -8.42 11.42 -11.57
C VAL A 81 -8.54 12.87 -12.07
N LYS A 82 -9.66 13.22 -12.71
CA LYS A 82 -9.88 14.58 -13.23
C LYS A 82 -9.88 15.63 -12.11
N ALA A 83 -10.53 15.30 -10.99
CA ALA A 83 -10.60 16.16 -9.82
C ALA A 83 -9.26 16.28 -9.06
N SER A 84 -8.47 15.20 -9.03
CA SER A 84 -7.33 15.07 -8.12
C SER A 84 -5.96 15.36 -8.75
N TYR A 85 -5.84 15.29 -10.09
CA TYR A 85 -4.55 15.48 -10.74
C TYR A 85 -4.07 16.94 -10.66
N ILE A 86 -2.86 17.13 -10.14
CA ILE A 86 -2.19 18.41 -10.00
C ILE A 86 -1.25 18.61 -11.20
N ALA A 87 -1.59 19.53 -12.10
CA ALA A 87 -0.74 19.84 -13.25
C ALA A 87 0.39 20.82 -12.91
N ASP A 88 0.12 21.81 -12.06
CA ASP A 88 1.08 22.85 -11.68
C ASP A 88 2.18 22.30 -10.75
N PRO A 89 3.46 22.36 -11.14
CA PRO A 89 4.59 21.94 -10.31
C PRO A 89 4.67 22.66 -8.96
N ALA A 90 4.36 23.96 -8.90
CA ALA A 90 4.42 24.74 -7.67
C ALA A 90 3.34 24.26 -6.68
N LYS A 91 2.11 24.03 -7.18
CA LYS A 91 1.04 23.44 -6.38
C LYS A 91 1.37 22.02 -5.93
N ARG A 92 1.98 21.21 -6.81
CA ARG A 92 2.38 19.83 -6.48
C ARG A 92 3.39 19.82 -5.33
N LYS A 93 4.36 20.73 -5.34
CA LYS A 93 5.31 20.94 -4.23
C LYS A 93 4.61 21.35 -2.93
N GLU A 94 3.68 22.29 -2.98
CA GLU A 94 2.91 22.70 -1.78
C GLU A 94 2.15 21.50 -1.18
N VAL A 95 1.51 20.70 -2.02
CA VAL A 95 0.76 19.51 -1.60
C VAL A 95 1.69 18.43 -1.05
N PHE A 96 2.83 18.20 -1.69
CA PHE A 96 3.87 17.29 -1.20
C PHE A 96 4.27 17.62 0.25
N LEU A 97 4.54 18.90 0.55
CA LEU A 97 4.91 19.33 1.90
C LEU A 97 3.79 19.10 2.92
N LYS A 98 2.53 19.33 2.54
CA LYS A 98 1.38 19.03 3.42
C LYS A 98 1.30 17.54 3.74
N ILE A 99 1.41 16.69 2.72
CA ILE A 99 1.36 15.24 2.88
C ILE A 99 2.53 14.76 3.75
N SER A 100 3.74 15.28 3.52
CA SER A 100 4.91 14.98 4.35
C SER A 100 4.65 15.29 5.83
N ASN A 101 4.10 16.47 6.13
CA ASN A 101 3.79 16.86 7.51
C ASN A 101 2.70 15.99 8.15
N PHE A 102 1.70 15.56 7.36
CA PHE A 102 0.67 14.63 7.85
C PHE A 102 1.26 13.26 8.19
N PHE A 103 2.13 12.71 7.34
CA PHE A 103 2.80 11.44 7.64
C PHE A 103 3.78 11.53 8.80
N GLU A 104 4.47 12.67 8.96
CA GLU A 104 5.30 12.92 10.13
C GLU A 104 4.45 12.91 11.41
N SER A 105 3.30 13.59 11.38
CA SER A 105 2.36 13.61 12.50
C SER A 105 1.85 12.20 12.83
N LEU A 106 1.39 11.45 11.82
CA LEU A 106 0.90 10.08 12.02
C LEU A 106 1.99 9.17 12.59
N SER A 107 3.17 9.15 11.96
CA SER A 107 4.27 8.26 12.36
C SER A 107 4.80 8.60 13.75
N GLY A 108 4.96 9.90 14.05
CA GLY A 108 5.41 10.36 15.36
C GLY A 108 4.43 9.98 16.47
N ASN A 109 3.14 10.23 16.28
CA ASN A 109 2.12 9.91 17.28
C ASN A 109 1.91 8.41 17.46
N PHE A 110 1.95 7.61 16.39
CA PHE A 110 1.90 6.14 16.54
C PHE A 110 3.11 5.60 17.31
N ASN A 111 4.29 6.17 17.08
CA ASN A 111 5.47 5.82 17.85
C ASN A 111 5.32 6.22 19.33
N GLU A 112 4.83 7.41 19.63
CA GLU A 112 4.56 7.87 21.00
C GLU A 112 3.58 6.94 21.73
N ILE A 113 2.44 6.63 21.12
CA ILE A 113 1.46 5.67 21.68
C ILE A 113 2.13 4.32 21.93
N THR A 114 2.96 3.84 21.00
CA THR A 114 3.66 2.56 21.16
C THR A 114 4.61 2.58 22.35
N LEU A 115 5.36 3.66 22.56
CA LEU A 115 6.25 3.81 23.70
C LEU A 115 5.46 3.83 25.02
N ASP A 116 4.36 4.58 25.07
CA ASP A 116 3.52 4.67 26.27
C ASP A 116 2.89 3.33 26.65
N LEU A 117 2.35 2.60 25.67
CA LEU A 117 1.74 1.29 25.90
C LEU A 117 2.75 0.21 26.33
N ARG A 118 4.03 0.38 25.99
CA ARG A 118 5.10 -0.56 26.34
C ARG A 118 5.86 -0.19 27.60
N LYS A 119 5.63 0.99 28.16
CA LYS A 119 6.43 1.56 29.24
C LYS A 119 6.66 0.60 30.41
N ASN A 120 5.61 -0.04 30.91
CA ASN A 120 5.71 -0.96 32.04
C ASN A 120 6.58 -2.19 31.73
N LEU A 121 6.51 -2.69 30.49
CA LEU A 121 7.33 -3.82 30.04
C LEU A 121 8.79 -3.43 29.85
N ASP A 122 9.04 -2.29 29.20
CA ASP A 122 10.37 -1.89 28.75
C ASP A 122 11.18 -1.25 29.89
N GLU A 123 10.55 -0.52 30.81
CA GLU A 123 11.20 0.14 31.95
C GLU A 123 11.15 -0.68 33.25
N ALA A 124 10.42 -1.81 33.28
CA ALA A 124 10.21 -2.65 34.47
C ALA A 124 9.77 -1.82 35.70
N THR A 125 8.76 -0.97 35.52
CA THR A 125 8.25 -0.01 36.52
C THR A 125 7.55 -0.66 37.73
N GLY A 126 7.44 -2.00 37.76
CA GLY A 126 6.77 -2.75 38.80
C GLY A 126 6.66 -4.23 38.46
N GLU A 127 5.74 -4.93 39.13
CA GLU A 127 5.32 -6.28 38.73
C GLU A 127 4.63 -6.20 37.36
N ILE A 128 4.98 -7.12 36.45
CA ILE A 128 4.43 -7.15 35.10
C ILE A 128 3.19 -8.05 35.05
N ASP A 129 2.04 -7.44 34.85
CA ASP A 129 0.76 -8.13 34.70
C ASP A 129 0.54 -8.62 33.26
N ASP A 130 -0.44 -9.50 33.07
CA ASP A 130 -0.83 -9.96 31.74
C ASP A 130 -1.36 -8.82 30.84
N VAL A 131 -1.97 -7.79 31.44
CA VAL A 131 -2.46 -6.63 30.69
C VAL A 131 -1.32 -5.83 30.07
N ASP A 132 -0.17 -5.72 30.75
CA ASP A 132 1.02 -5.07 30.19
C ASP A 132 1.51 -5.83 28.96
N ARG A 133 1.51 -7.17 29.01
CA ARG A 133 1.86 -8.01 27.85
C ARG A 133 0.88 -7.83 26.69
N MET A 134 -0.42 -7.74 26.98
CA MET A 134 -1.45 -7.50 25.96
C MET A 134 -1.21 -6.16 25.24
N PHE A 135 -1.09 -5.06 25.99
CA PHE A 135 -0.86 -3.74 25.40
C PHE A 135 0.53 -3.58 24.79
N GLY A 136 1.55 -4.29 25.29
CA GLY A 136 2.89 -4.27 24.73
C GLY A 136 3.00 -4.87 23.32
N THR A 137 2.01 -5.66 22.91
CA THR A 137 1.89 -6.23 21.56
C THR A 137 0.92 -5.47 20.66
N TYR A 138 0.25 -4.44 21.18
CA TYR A 138 -0.70 -3.63 20.42
C TYR A 138 0.04 -2.77 19.39
N SER A 139 -0.47 -2.73 18.16
CA SER A 139 0.09 -1.94 17.05
C SER A 139 -0.91 -0.85 16.64
N PRO A 140 -0.74 0.41 17.08
CA PRO A 140 -1.70 1.49 16.81
C PRO A 140 -1.92 1.79 15.32
N GLY A 141 -0.93 1.49 14.47
CA GLY A 141 -0.96 1.80 13.04
C GLY A 141 -1.28 0.61 12.12
N SER A 142 -1.71 -0.53 12.65
CA SER A 142 -1.87 -1.78 11.89
C SER A 142 -2.79 -1.66 10.66
N HIS A 143 -3.82 -0.80 10.74
CA HIS A 143 -4.80 -0.60 9.66
C HIS A 143 -4.63 0.70 8.89
N LEU A 144 -3.56 1.47 9.14
CA LEU A 144 -3.36 2.77 8.50
C LEU A 144 -3.41 2.68 6.97
N SER A 145 -2.80 1.64 6.39
CA SER A 145 -2.78 1.44 4.94
C SER A 145 -4.19 1.29 4.36
N ASP A 146 -5.04 0.47 4.98
CA ASP A 146 -6.41 0.25 4.53
C ASP A 146 -7.25 1.52 4.65
N ASP A 147 -7.08 2.27 5.73
CA ASP A 147 -7.72 3.56 5.94
C ASP A 147 -7.36 4.54 4.81
N LEU A 148 -6.08 4.59 4.42
CA LEU A 148 -5.59 5.45 3.33
C LEU A 148 -6.12 5.04 1.95
N TYR A 149 -6.42 3.76 1.72
CA TYR A 149 -7.10 3.32 0.49
C TYR A 149 -8.59 3.67 0.54
N SER A 150 -9.27 3.39 1.66
CA SER A 150 -10.71 3.63 1.81
C SER A 150 -11.08 5.11 1.64
N ASN A 151 -10.26 6.03 2.16
CA ASN A 151 -10.46 7.48 2.05
C ASN A 151 -9.78 8.11 0.81
N LYS A 152 -9.24 7.29 -0.10
CA LYS A 152 -8.60 7.67 -1.36
C LYS A 152 -7.28 8.44 -1.28
N ILE A 153 -6.69 8.61 -0.09
CA ILE A 153 -5.40 9.29 0.06
C ILE A 153 -4.28 8.52 -0.68
N ALA A 154 -4.27 7.19 -0.61
CA ALA A 154 -3.28 6.37 -1.31
C ALA A 154 -3.32 6.58 -2.84
N PHE A 155 -4.53 6.66 -3.43
CA PHE A 155 -4.69 6.93 -4.87
C PHE A 155 -4.30 8.36 -5.23
N TYR A 156 -4.58 9.32 -4.35
CA TYR A 156 -4.18 10.71 -4.55
C TYR A 156 -2.67 10.85 -4.60
N ILE A 157 -1.97 10.12 -3.72
CA ILE A 157 -0.50 10.07 -3.68
C ILE A 157 0.03 9.35 -4.92
N ALA A 158 -0.46 8.15 -5.23
CA ALA A 158 -0.04 7.39 -6.40
C ALA A 158 -0.20 8.16 -7.72
N LEU A 159 -1.30 8.91 -7.85
CA LEU A 159 -1.59 9.74 -9.02
C LEU A 159 -0.62 10.92 -9.18
N ASN A 160 -0.27 11.59 -8.09
CA ASN A 160 0.48 12.85 -8.13
C ASN A 160 1.98 12.69 -7.86
N PHE A 161 2.38 11.60 -7.21
CA PHE A 161 3.73 11.28 -6.78
C PHE A 161 4.02 9.79 -7.07
N PRO A 162 4.07 9.37 -8.35
CA PRO A 162 4.17 7.96 -8.67
C PRO A 162 5.49 7.32 -8.22
N TYR A 163 5.45 6.03 -7.89
CA TYR A 163 6.67 5.27 -7.56
C TYR A 163 7.56 5.08 -8.79
N TYR A 164 8.86 4.91 -8.55
CA TYR A 164 9.84 4.56 -9.59
C TYR A 164 10.48 3.22 -9.27
N SER A 165 10.62 2.37 -10.30
CA SER A 165 11.36 1.12 -10.19
C SER A 165 12.84 1.39 -9.89
N LEU A 166 13.56 0.35 -9.46
CA LEU A 166 15.00 0.46 -9.19
C LEU A 166 15.76 0.92 -10.45
N GLU A 167 15.48 0.31 -11.60
CA GLU A 167 16.10 0.66 -12.88
C GLU A 167 15.84 2.13 -13.28
N GLU A 168 14.61 2.61 -13.08
CA GLU A 168 14.30 4.02 -13.32
C GLU A 168 15.06 4.96 -12.36
N LYS A 169 15.20 4.58 -11.08
CA LYS A 169 15.95 5.35 -10.09
C LYS A 169 17.45 5.38 -10.40
N GLU A 170 18.02 4.28 -10.87
CA GLU A 170 19.42 4.23 -11.31
C GLU A 170 19.66 5.13 -12.53
N THR A 171 18.72 5.14 -13.46
CA THR A 171 18.83 5.92 -14.71
C THR A 171 18.55 7.40 -14.51
N LYS A 172 17.48 7.75 -13.80
CA LYS A 172 16.98 9.14 -13.66
C LYS A 172 17.44 9.82 -12.37
N GLY A 173 17.68 9.04 -11.31
CA GLY A 173 18.07 9.54 -9.99
C GLY A 173 19.31 10.44 -9.97
N PRO A 174 20.36 10.23 -10.81
CA PRO A 174 21.49 11.13 -10.88
C PRO A 174 21.15 12.56 -11.33
N SER A 175 20.06 12.76 -12.08
CA SER A 175 19.62 14.10 -12.50
C SER A 175 18.55 14.70 -11.59
N TRP A 176 18.08 13.97 -10.58
CA TRP A 176 17.06 14.47 -9.66
C TRP A 176 17.63 15.38 -8.60
N SER A 177 16.95 16.49 -8.39
CA SER A 177 17.06 17.32 -7.21
C SER A 177 16.63 16.54 -5.95
N ARG A 178 16.98 17.08 -4.78
CA ARG A 178 16.51 16.57 -3.49
C ARG A 178 14.98 16.50 -3.40
N GLU A 179 14.30 17.46 -4.01
CA GLU A 179 12.84 17.53 -4.02
C GLU A 179 12.23 16.41 -4.87
N GLU A 180 12.76 16.17 -6.07
CA GLU A 180 12.30 15.08 -6.94
C GLU A 180 12.53 13.71 -6.29
N TRP A 181 13.67 13.53 -5.61
CA TRP A 181 13.92 12.33 -4.80
C TRP A 181 12.88 12.15 -3.69
N ALA A 182 12.55 13.22 -2.99
CA ALA A 182 11.58 13.16 -1.90
C ALA A 182 10.16 12.84 -2.41
N MET A 183 9.76 13.44 -3.54
CA MET A 183 8.49 13.13 -4.21
C MET A 183 8.44 11.67 -4.70
N ALA A 184 9.52 11.16 -5.30
CA ALA A 184 9.59 9.75 -5.72
C ALA A 184 9.47 8.79 -4.52
N ARG A 185 10.10 9.13 -3.38
CA ARG A 185 9.99 8.35 -2.13
C ARG A 185 8.59 8.35 -1.53
N MET A 186 7.80 9.39 -1.76
CA MET A 186 6.39 9.43 -1.32
C MET A 186 5.55 8.38 -2.04
N GLY A 187 5.78 8.20 -3.35
CA GLY A 187 5.12 7.14 -4.13
C GLY A 187 5.49 5.73 -3.71
N ASP A 188 6.72 5.51 -3.23
CA ASP A 188 7.20 4.22 -2.76
C ASP A 188 6.40 3.66 -1.56
N MET A 189 5.63 4.50 -0.87
CA MET A 189 4.75 4.07 0.22
C MET A 189 3.62 3.16 -0.27
N PHE A 190 3.29 3.18 -1.56
CA PHE A 190 2.16 2.47 -2.16
C PHE A 190 2.56 1.66 -3.39
N VAL A 191 3.68 0.93 -3.35
CA VAL A 191 4.10 0.09 -4.50
C VAL A 191 3.16 -1.11 -4.70
N SER A 192 2.63 -1.65 -3.61
CA SER A 192 1.66 -2.74 -3.62
C SER A 192 0.59 -2.52 -2.55
N ARG A 193 -0.60 -3.09 -2.78
CA ARG A 193 -1.68 -3.15 -1.81
C ARG A 193 -1.76 -4.55 -1.24
N VAL A 194 -1.30 -4.72 0.00
CA VAL A 194 -1.42 -5.96 0.76
C VAL A 194 -2.73 -5.90 1.55
N PRO A 195 -3.62 -6.91 1.44
CA PRO A 195 -4.85 -6.95 2.23
C PRO A 195 -4.59 -6.96 3.74
N ALA A 196 -5.42 -6.24 4.49
CA ALA A 196 -5.43 -6.18 5.96
C ALA A 196 -5.30 -7.54 6.66
N GLU A 197 -5.94 -8.56 6.10
CA GLU A 197 -5.98 -9.92 6.67
C GLU A 197 -4.60 -10.61 6.65
N LEU A 198 -3.63 -10.06 5.90
CA LEU A 198 -2.28 -10.60 5.72
C LEU A 198 -1.18 -9.70 6.35
N SER A 199 -1.55 -8.57 6.94
CA SER A 199 -0.65 -7.55 7.50
C SER A 199 -0.63 -7.52 9.02
#